data_AF-A0A177QEJ6-F1
#
_entry.id   AF-A0A177QEJ6-F1
#
_cell.length_a   1.000
_cell.length_b   1.000
_cell.length_c   1.000
_cell.angle_alpha   90.00
_cell.angle_beta   90.00
_cell.angle_gamma   90.00
#
_symmetry.space_group_name_H-M   'P 1'
#
loop_
_entity.id
_entity.type
_entity.pdbx_description
1 polymer ?
#
loop_
_entity_poly.entity_id
_entity_poly.type
_entity_poly.pdbx_seq_one_letter_code
_entity_poly.pdbx_strand_id
1 'polypeptide(L)'
;MPAERGSLMATVVRGVILVGHGGIPKGCPQELITKLKRLEGQRRAAGTSMSAEEHELDTRIRQWPRTPETDPYQSGLEAVAARLRANLGKVLFAVAYNEFCAPTLEESVEELIRKGATHITVATTMFTPGGSHSEIEIPEILEHLRRRYPGVELRYAWPFDLSLVADLLHEQVARFS
;
A
#
# COMPACT_ATOMS: atom_id res chain seq x y z
N MET A 1 -29.89 6.22 -42.83
CA MET A 1 -28.96 5.30 -42.14
C MET A 1 -27.93 6.11 -41.37
N PRO A 2 -28.13 6.45 -40.09
CA PRO A 2 -27.06 7.00 -39.27
C PRO A 2 -26.26 5.85 -38.66
N ALA A 3 -24.94 5.91 -38.81
CA ALA A 3 -24.01 4.95 -38.25
C ALA A 3 -24.11 4.93 -36.71
N GLU A 4 -24.43 3.77 -36.15
CA GLU A 4 -24.25 3.48 -34.74
C GLU A 4 -22.77 3.63 -34.39
N ARG A 5 -22.41 4.74 -33.75
CA ARG A 5 -21.16 4.82 -33.00
C ARG A 5 -21.35 3.97 -31.76
N GLY A 6 -21.06 2.68 -31.88
CA GLY A 6 -20.85 1.81 -30.74
C GLY A 6 -19.76 2.42 -29.88
N SER A 7 -20.15 3.03 -28.76
CA SER A 7 -19.21 3.36 -27.68
C SER A 7 -18.62 2.03 -27.22
N LEU A 8 -17.40 1.74 -27.65
CA LEU A 8 -16.59 0.67 -27.09
C LEU A 8 -16.46 0.96 -25.60
N MET A 9 -17.30 0.33 -24.78
CA MET A 9 -17.13 0.35 -23.33
C MET A 9 -15.73 -0.16 -23.05
N ALA A 10 -14.84 0.74 -22.62
CA ALA A 10 -13.48 0.39 -22.26
C ALA A 10 -13.54 -0.77 -21.27
N THR A 11 -12.88 -1.88 -21.61
CA THR A 11 -12.92 -3.08 -20.78
C THR A 11 -12.39 -2.74 -19.39
N VAL A 12 -13.20 -2.97 -18.37
CA VAL A 12 -12.82 -2.74 -16.98
C VAL A 12 -11.80 -3.79 -16.59
N VAL A 13 -10.58 -3.36 -16.28
CA VAL A 13 -9.52 -4.21 -15.73
C VAL A 13 -9.31 -3.81 -14.28
N ARG A 14 -9.65 -4.72 -13.37
CA ARG A 14 -9.63 -4.46 -11.93
C ARG A 14 -8.28 -4.81 -11.32
N GLY A 15 -7.78 -3.91 -10.49
CA GLY A 15 -6.61 -4.06 -9.65
C GLY A 15 -6.98 -3.96 -8.16
N VAL A 16 -6.26 -4.70 -7.32
CA VAL A 16 -6.33 -4.56 -5.86
C VAL A 16 -4.92 -4.40 -5.31
N ILE A 17 -4.75 -3.44 -4.40
CA ILE A 17 -3.50 -3.24 -3.66
C ILE A 17 -3.78 -3.42 -2.17
N LEU A 18 -3.04 -4.33 -1.52
CA LEU A 18 -3.04 -4.45 -0.06
C LEU A 18 -1.84 -3.69 0.51
N VAL A 19 -2.12 -2.71 1.36
CA VAL A 19 -1.12 -1.87 2.01
C VAL A 19 -0.88 -2.34 3.45
N GLY A 20 0.39 -2.51 3.83
CA GLY A 20 0.82 -2.66 5.22
C GLY A 20 1.81 -1.57 5.62
N HIS A 21 2.24 -1.55 6.88
CA HIS A 21 3.22 -0.55 7.35
C HIS A 21 4.58 -0.78 6.69
N GLY A 22 5.15 -1.96 6.92
CA GLY A 22 6.53 -2.30 6.55
C GLY A 22 7.44 -2.32 7.78
N GLY A 23 8.30 -3.33 7.86
CA GLY A 23 9.21 -3.52 8.98
C GLY A 23 10.63 -3.05 8.65
N ILE A 24 11.38 -2.70 9.68
CA ILE A 24 12.84 -2.59 9.56
C ILE A 24 13.40 -4.02 9.61
N PRO A 25 14.03 -4.52 8.54
CA PRO A 25 14.54 -5.88 8.54
C PRO A 25 15.77 -6.02 9.45
N LYS A 26 15.92 -7.18 10.10
CA LYS A 26 17.10 -7.50 10.91
C LYS A 26 18.36 -7.40 10.05
N GLY A 27 19.40 -6.81 10.65
CA GLY A 27 20.67 -6.57 9.97
C GLY A 27 20.72 -5.25 9.19
N CYS A 28 19.60 -4.51 9.07
CA CYS A 28 19.65 -3.13 8.59
C CYS A 28 20.40 -2.25 9.62
N PRO A 29 21.46 -1.51 9.22
CA PRO A 29 22.23 -0.70 10.15
C PRO A 29 21.37 0.36 10.83
N GLN A 30 21.39 0.38 12.17
CA GLN A 30 20.61 1.31 12.97
C GLN A 30 20.91 2.77 12.64
N GLU A 31 22.16 3.08 12.27
CA GLU A 31 22.60 4.41 11.87
C GLU A 31 21.83 4.95 10.64
N LEU A 32 21.49 4.07 9.69
CA LEU A 32 20.69 4.46 8.52
C LEU A 32 19.27 4.83 8.95
N ILE A 33 18.66 4.03 9.83
CA ILE A 33 17.31 4.29 10.37
C ILE A 33 17.29 5.60 11.16
N THR A 34 18.24 5.79 12.06
CA THR A 34 18.35 7.01 12.87
C THR A 34 18.56 8.23 11.99
N LYS A 35 19.40 8.13 10.95
CA LYS A 35 19.60 9.21 9.98
C LYS A 35 18.32 9.51 9.20
N LEU A 36 17.57 8.49 8.76
CA LEU A 36 16.31 8.67 8.05
C LEU A 36 15.28 9.39 8.93
N LYS A 37 15.06 8.91 10.16
CA LYS A 37 14.10 9.53 11.10
C LYS A 37 14.47 10.98 11.45
N ARG A 38 15.76 11.28 11.54
CA ARG A 38 16.22 12.67 11.71
C ARG A 38 15.85 13.54 10.51
N LEU A 39 16.06 13.06 9.28
CA LEU A 39 15.70 13.80 8.06
C LEU A 39 14.18 13.97 7.95
N GLU A 40 13.39 12.92 8.21
CA GLU A 40 11.92 13.00 8.25
C GLU A 40 11.43 14.06 9.25
N GLY A 41 12.03 14.07 10.45
CA GLY A 41 11.69 15.05 11.49
C GLY A 41 12.02 16.49 11.08
N GLN A 42 13.20 16.71 10.48
CA GLN A 42 13.61 18.02 9.95
C GLN A 42 12.67 18.49 8.83
N ARG A 43 12.31 17.59 7.92
CA ARG A 43 11.39 17.88 6.82
C ARG A 43 10.01 18.26 7.32
N ARG A 44 9.44 17.48 8.24
CA ARG A 44 8.12 17.74 8.84
C ARG A 44 8.11 19.08 9.58
N ALA A 45 9.15 19.38 10.35
CA ALA A 45 9.28 20.65 11.07
C ALA A 45 9.39 21.86 10.11
N ALA A 46 10.05 21.69 8.97
CA ALA A 46 10.23 22.73 7.98
C ALA A 46 9.07 22.84 6.95
N GLY A 47 8.14 21.88 6.90
CA GLY A 47 7.08 21.83 5.89
C GLY A 47 7.60 21.69 4.46
N THR A 48 8.75 21.03 4.28
CA THR A 48 9.44 20.91 2.98
C THR A 48 9.16 19.56 2.31
N SER A 49 9.50 19.45 1.02
CA SER A 49 9.52 18.16 0.32
C SER A 49 10.75 17.33 0.71
N MET A 50 10.69 16.05 0.41
CA MET A 50 11.79 15.11 0.65
C MET A 50 13.05 15.53 -0.10
N SER A 51 14.19 15.50 0.59
CA SER A 51 15.48 15.82 -0.03
C SER A 51 16.01 14.63 -0.86
N ALA A 52 16.95 14.88 -1.77
CA ALA A 52 17.60 13.81 -2.54
C ALA A 52 18.33 12.79 -1.64
N GLU A 53 19.00 13.27 -0.58
CA GLU A 53 19.66 12.42 0.42
C GLU A 53 18.65 11.55 1.17
N GLU A 54 17.50 12.12 1.55
CA GLU A 54 16.42 11.38 2.21
C GLU A 54 15.82 10.33 1.27
N HIS A 55 15.59 10.66 0.00
CA HIS A 55 15.15 9.70 -1.03
C HIS A 55 16.11 8.53 -1.20
N GLU A 56 17.41 8.80 -1.33
CA GLU A 56 18.41 7.74 -1.48
C GLU A 56 18.44 6.82 -0.25
N LEU A 57 18.39 7.41 0.95
CA LEU A 57 18.43 6.67 2.20
C LEU A 57 17.17 5.82 2.41
N ASP A 58 15.99 6.39 2.18
CA ASP A 58 14.71 5.67 2.24
C ASP A 58 14.70 4.51 1.24
N THR A 59 15.10 4.75 -0.01
CA THR A 59 15.21 3.71 -1.05
C THR A 59 16.12 2.58 -0.60
N ARG A 60 17.30 2.91 -0.04
CA ARG A 60 18.26 1.92 0.44
C ARG A 60 17.69 1.05 1.56
N ILE A 61 16.94 1.64 2.50
CA ILE A 61 16.29 0.89 3.58
C ILE A 61 15.16 0.02 3.03
N ARG A 62 14.31 0.56 2.16
CA ARG A 62 13.22 -0.17 1.49
C ARG A 62 13.72 -1.34 0.66
N GLN A 63 14.90 -1.25 0.06
CA GLN A 63 15.51 -2.32 -0.75
C GLN A 63 16.45 -3.24 0.05
N TRP A 64 16.58 -3.06 1.36
CA TRP A 64 17.47 -3.88 2.18
C TRP A 64 17.11 -5.38 2.06
N PRO A 65 18.08 -6.31 1.99
CA PRO A 65 17.77 -7.74 1.84
C PRO A 65 16.86 -8.27 2.95
N ARG A 66 15.82 -9.01 2.55
CA ARG A 66 14.80 -9.60 3.43
C ARG A 66 14.67 -11.10 3.21
N THR A 67 14.37 -11.78 4.30
CA THR A 67 14.03 -13.20 4.39
C THR A 67 12.92 -13.34 5.42
N PRO A 68 12.15 -14.44 5.47
CA PRO A 68 11.20 -14.69 6.54
C PRO A 68 11.78 -14.57 7.96
N GLU A 69 13.08 -14.86 8.13
CA GLU A 69 13.78 -14.78 9.41
C GLU A 69 14.18 -13.34 9.78
N THR A 70 14.56 -12.54 8.78
CA THR A 70 14.99 -11.14 8.97
C THR A 70 13.84 -10.15 8.93
N ASP A 71 12.74 -10.46 8.24
CA ASP A 71 11.51 -9.66 8.19
C ASP A 71 10.25 -10.56 8.19
N PRO A 72 9.87 -11.10 9.35
CA PRO A 72 8.66 -11.91 9.47
C PRO A 72 7.38 -11.09 9.25
N TYR A 73 7.42 -9.77 9.42
CA TYR A 73 6.26 -8.91 9.20
C TYR A 73 5.93 -8.84 7.71
N GLN A 74 6.93 -8.55 6.86
CA GLN A 74 6.75 -8.59 5.41
C GLN A 74 6.23 -9.96 4.97
N SER A 75 6.89 -11.04 5.42
CA SER A 75 6.48 -12.40 5.04
C SER A 75 5.06 -12.75 5.49
N GLY A 76 4.64 -12.30 6.66
CA GLY A 76 3.27 -12.45 7.15
C GLY A 76 2.26 -11.68 6.30
N LEU A 77 2.56 -10.43 5.92
CA LEU A 77 1.71 -9.63 5.05
C LEU A 77 1.59 -10.28 3.66
N GLU A 78 2.68 -10.76 3.08
CA GLU A 78 2.69 -11.46 1.79
C GLU A 78 1.84 -12.74 1.83
N ALA A 79 1.85 -13.46 2.96
CA ALA A 79 1.00 -14.64 3.14
C ALA A 79 -0.49 -14.28 3.17
N VAL A 80 -0.86 -13.20 3.87
CA VAL A 80 -2.23 -12.65 3.87
C VAL A 80 -2.61 -12.21 2.45
N ALA A 81 -1.72 -11.49 1.77
CA ALA A 81 -1.90 -11.02 0.40
C ALA A 81 -2.15 -12.17 -0.58
N ALA A 82 -1.38 -13.26 -0.47
CA ALA A 82 -1.56 -14.46 -1.28
C ALA A 82 -2.94 -15.09 -1.08
N ARG A 83 -3.41 -15.18 0.17
CA ARG A 83 -4.76 -15.71 0.46
C ARG A 83 -5.85 -14.77 -0.03
N LEU A 84 -5.70 -13.47 0.16
CA LEU A 84 -6.65 -12.47 -0.31
C LEU A 84 -6.76 -12.50 -1.84
N ARG A 85 -5.63 -12.53 -2.55
CA ARG A 85 -5.59 -12.66 -4.01
C ARG A 85 -6.32 -13.91 -4.49
N ALA A 86 -6.11 -15.05 -3.85
CA ALA A 86 -6.80 -16.30 -4.20
C ALA A 86 -8.33 -16.18 -4.03
N ASN A 87 -8.79 -15.49 -2.98
CA ASN A 87 -10.21 -15.29 -2.70
C ASN A 87 -10.89 -14.30 -3.69
N LEU A 88 -10.14 -13.34 -4.25
CA LEU A 88 -10.67 -12.30 -5.15
C LEU A 88 -10.79 -12.75 -6.62
N GLY A 89 -10.26 -13.92 -6.98
CA GLY A 89 -10.34 -14.46 -8.34
C GLY A 89 -9.44 -13.72 -9.35
N LYS A 90 -9.94 -13.50 -10.56
CA LYS A 90 -9.16 -12.90 -11.67
C LYS A 90 -9.11 -11.37 -11.56
N VAL A 91 -8.30 -10.87 -10.63
CA VAL A 91 -7.93 -9.45 -10.52
C VAL A 91 -6.41 -9.29 -10.65
N LEU A 92 -5.97 -8.14 -11.14
CA LEU A 92 -4.58 -7.73 -10.94
C LEU A 92 -4.39 -7.45 -9.44
N PHE A 93 -3.25 -7.83 -8.88
CA PHE A 93 -3.01 -7.74 -7.45
C PHE A 93 -1.57 -7.31 -7.19
N ALA A 94 -1.38 -6.41 -6.23
CA ALA A 94 -0.08 -5.99 -5.71
C ALA A 94 -0.15 -5.78 -4.20
N VAL A 95 1.01 -5.75 -3.56
CA VAL A 95 1.19 -5.30 -2.17
C VAL A 95 1.87 -3.94 -2.17
N ALA A 96 1.77 -3.18 -1.10
CA ALA A 96 2.53 -1.95 -0.90
C ALA A 96 2.82 -1.72 0.58
N TYR A 97 3.84 -0.91 0.86
CA TYR A 97 4.29 -0.63 2.21
C TYR A 97 4.43 0.88 2.45
N ASN A 98 3.87 1.38 3.56
CA ASN A 98 3.96 2.79 3.93
C ASN A 98 5.40 3.24 4.22
N GLU A 99 6.19 2.41 4.90
CA GLU A 99 7.53 2.73 5.38
C GLU A 99 8.48 1.54 5.30
N PHE A 100 9.78 1.82 5.21
CA PHE A 100 10.89 0.88 5.35
C PHE A 100 10.94 -0.35 4.45
N CYS A 101 9.91 -0.65 3.66
CA CYS A 101 9.82 -1.78 2.77
C CYS A 101 9.35 -1.32 1.39
N ALA A 102 9.73 -2.08 0.36
CA ALA A 102 9.29 -1.90 -1.01
C ALA A 102 8.32 -3.04 -1.40
N PRO A 103 7.41 -2.82 -2.36
CA PRO A 103 7.18 -1.57 -3.10
C PRO A 103 6.39 -0.51 -2.31
N THR A 104 6.49 0.77 -2.71
CA THR A 104 5.62 1.85 -2.21
C THR A 104 4.23 1.77 -2.85
N LEU A 105 3.28 2.57 -2.34
CA LEU A 105 1.94 2.63 -2.92
C LEU A 105 1.95 3.17 -4.36
N GLU A 106 2.77 4.18 -4.63
CA GLU A 106 2.98 4.74 -5.97
C GLU A 106 3.52 3.67 -6.92
N GLU A 107 4.58 2.96 -6.54
CA GLU A 107 5.19 1.91 -7.36
C GLU A 107 4.16 0.81 -7.70
N SER A 108 3.36 0.39 -6.73
CA SER A 108 2.33 -0.64 -6.93
C SER A 108 1.17 -0.17 -7.80
N VAL A 109 0.73 1.08 -7.65
CA VAL A 109 -0.29 1.67 -8.54
C VAL A 109 0.25 1.73 -9.98
N GLU A 110 1.46 2.24 -10.17
CA GLU A 110 2.10 2.32 -11.48
C GLU A 110 2.30 0.94 -12.12
N GLU A 111 2.67 -0.07 -11.32
CA GLU A 111 2.78 -1.44 -11.80
C GLU A 111 1.43 -1.98 -12.31
N LEU A 112 0.34 -1.77 -11.57
CA LEU A 112 -0.99 -2.22 -11.97
C LEU A 112 -1.50 -1.47 -13.22
N ILE A 113 -1.24 -0.16 -13.32
CA ILE A 113 -1.57 0.63 -14.51
C ILE A 113 -0.81 0.10 -15.73
N ARG A 114 0.48 -0.20 -15.60
CA ARG A 114 1.29 -0.79 -16.67
C ARG A 114 0.77 -2.16 -17.12
N LYS A 115 0.14 -2.92 -16.21
CA LYS A 115 -0.56 -4.18 -16.51
C LYS A 115 -1.97 -3.99 -17.10
N GLY A 116 -2.40 -2.74 -17.31
CA GLY A 116 -3.66 -2.38 -17.94
C GLY A 116 -4.82 -2.12 -16.97
N ALA A 117 -4.57 -2.02 -15.65
CA ALA A 117 -5.62 -1.71 -14.70
C ALA A 117 -6.25 -0.34 -15.00
N THR A 118 -7.58 -0.31 -15.07
CA THR A 118 -8.37 0.93 -15.21
C THR A 118 -9.11 1.27 -13.92
N HIS A 119 -9.27 0.32 -13.01
CA HIS A 119 -9.93 0.48 -11.71
C HIS A 119 -9.10 -0.20 -10.62
N ILE A 120 -8.52 0.56 -9.70
CA ILE A 120 -7.68 0.03 -8.62
C ILE A 120 -8.35 0.34 -7.28
N THR A 121 -8.59 -0.70 -6.49
CA THR A 121 -9.03 -0.58 -5.10
C THR A 121 -7.84 -0.80 -4.17
N VAL A 122 -7.56 0.18 -3.32
CA VAL A 122 -6.54 0.12 -2.28
C VAL A 122 -7.20 -0.21 -0.96
N ALA A 123 -6.71 -1.24 -0.27
CA ALA A 123 -7.12 -1.61 1.08
C ALA A 123 -5.89 -1.65 1.99
N THR A 124 -6.07 -1.55 3.30
CA THR A 124 -4.96 -1.54 4.27
C THR A 124 -5.18 -2.55 5.40
N THR A 125 -4.11 -3.04 6.01
CA THR A 125 -4.19 -3.83 7.26
C THR A 125 -4.35 -2.98 8.52
N MET A 126 -4.49 -1.66 8.38
CA MET A 126 -4.75 -0.71 9.46
C MET A 126 -6.26 -0.64 9.74
N PHE A 127 -6.75 -1.58 10.56
CA PHE A 127 -8.19 -1.81 10.74
C PHE A 127 -8.93 -0.74 11.55
N THR A 128 -8.22 0.01 12.40
CA THR A 128 -8.81 0.98 13.32
C THR A 128 -8.43 2.42 12.97
N PRO A 129 -9.34 3.39 13.16
CA PRO A 129 -9.01 4.82 13.11
C PRO A 129 -7.96 5.23 14.15
N GLY A 130 -7.34 6.39 13.95
CA GLY A 130 -6.34 7.02 14.81
C GLY A 130 -4.88 6.92 14.33
N GLY A 131 -4.64 6.27 13.19
CA GLY A 131 -3.30 6.12 12.59
C GLY A 131 -3.05 7.07 11.41
N SER A 132 -1.93 7.80 11.41
CA SER A 132 -1.59 8.76 10.34
C SER A 132 -1.46 8.12 8.96
N HIS A 133 -0.93 6.90 8.89
CA HIS A 133 -0.75 6.20 7.62
C HIS A 133 -2.09 5.96 6.89
N SER A 134 -3.10 5.46 7.60
CA SER A 134 -4.41 5.18 6.99
C SER A 134 -5.26 6.43 6.77
N GLU A 135 -5.15 7.43 7.65
CA GLU A 135 -6.03 8.62 7.64
C GLU A 135 -5.50 9.78 6.80
N ILE A 136 -4.19 9.90 6.67
CA ILE A 136 -3.54 11.07 6.08
C ILE A 136 -2.68 10.64 4.89
N GLU A 137 -1.70 9.77 5.12
CA GLU A 137 -0.66 9.50 4.13
C GLU A 137 -1.21 8.76 2.89
N ILE A 138 -1.95 7.66 3.07
CA ILE A 138 -2.55 6.94 1.93
C ILE A 138 -3.50 7.85 1.13
N PRO A 139 -4.45 8.58 1.74
CA PRO A 139 -5.28 9.54 1.03
C PRO A 139 -4.51 10.60 0.24
N GLU A 140 -3.44 11.18 0.80
CA GLU A 140 -2.60 12.18 0.13
C GLU A 140 -1.88 11.60 -1.08
N ILE A 141 -1.30 10.41 -0.95
CA ILE A 141 -0.65 9.69 -2.06
C ILE A 141 -1.67 9.41 -3.18
N LEU A 142 -2.85 8.91 -2.82
CA LEU A 142 -3.90 8.62 -3.80
C LEU A 142 -4.40 9.88 -4.51
N GLU A 143 -4.49 11.01 -3.81
CA GLU A 143 -4.85 12.29 -4.42
C GLU A 143 -3.80 12.76 -5.43
N HIS A 144 -2.50 12.60 -5.12
CA HIS A 144 -1.43 12.87 -6.09
C HIS A 144 -1.55 11.96 -7.32
N LEU A 145 -1.76 10.66 -7.11
CA LEU A 145 -1.87 9.67 -8.18
C LEU A 145 -3.11 9.87 -9.07
N ARG A 146 -4.24 10.31 -8.50
CA ARG A 146 -5.45 10.67 -9.29
C ARG A 146 -5.17 11.80 -10.28
N ARG A 147 -4.39 12.81 -9.87
CA ARG A 147 -4.00 13.92 -10.76
C ARG A 147 -3.05 13.46 -11.86
N ARG A 148 -2.13 12.54 -11.53
CA ARG A 148 -1.17 11.99 -12.48
C ARG A 148 -1.80 11.01 -13.48
N TYR A 149 -2.83 10.27 -13.06
CA TYR A 149 -3.49 9.23 -13.86
C TYR A 149 -5.02 9.44 -13.92
N PRO A 150 -5.52 10.51 -14.58
CA PRO A 150 -6.95 10.85 -14.58
C PRO A 150 -7.85 9.82 -15.29
N GLY A 151 -7.27 8.92 -16.09
CA GLY A 151 -7.98 7.82 -16.77
C GLY A 151 -8.14 6.54 -15.94
N VAL A 152 -7.63 6.51 -14.70
CA VAL A 152 -7.65 5.34 -13.82
C VAL A 152 -8.49 5.67 -12.58
N GLU A 153 -9.49 4.84 -12.30
CA GLU A 153 -10.29 5.00 -11.09
C GLU A 153 -9.55 4.43 -9.87
N LEU A 154 -9.19 5.30 -8.92
CA LEU A 154 -8.53 4.93 -7.67
C LEU A 154 -9.50 5.04 -6.47
N ARG A 155 -9.88 3.90 -5.90
CA ARG A 155 -10.74 3.81 -4.71
C ARG A 155 -9.93 3.42 -3.49
N TYR A 156 -10.20 4.07 -2.36
CA TYR A 156 -9.66 3.68 -1.07
C TYR A 156 -10.75 3.00 -0.23
N ALA A 157 -10.58 1.73 0.08
CA ALA A 157 -11.52 0.93 0.86
C ALA A 157 -11.25 1.09 2.36
N TRP A 158 -11.49 2.30 2.87
CA TRP A 158 -11.29 2.69 4.26
C TRP A 158 -12.23 3.88 4.59
N PRO A 159 -12.75 4.01 5.83
CA PRO A 159 -12.53 3.17 7.02
C PRO A 159 -13.23 1.81 6.94
N PHE A 160 -12.77 0.87 7.79
CA PHE A 160 -13.42 -0.43 7.95
C PHE A 160 -14.68 -0.32 8.81
N ASP A 161 -15.67 -1.17 8.53
CA ASP A 161 -16.77 -1.41 9.47
C ASP A 161 -16.21 -2.12 10.71
N LEU A 162 -16.29 -1.44 11.86
CA LEU A 162 -15.75 -1.95 13.12
C LEU A 162 -16.47 -3.21 13.61
N SER A 163 -17.70 -3.46 13.17
CA SER A 163 -18.41 -4.71 13.46
C SER A 163 -17.70 -5.89 12.80
N LEU A 164 -17.29 -5.75 11.54
CA LEU A 164 -16.54 -6.79 10.83
C LEU A 164 -15.16 -7.06 11.47
N VAL A 165 -14.50 -6.01 11.96
CA VAL A 165 -13.23 -6.14 12.68
C VAL A 165 -13.45 -6.87 14.01
N ALA A 166 -14.51 -6.52 14.75
CA ALA A 166 -14.86 -7.19 16.00
C ALA A 166 -15.22 -8.67 15.77
N ASP A 167 -15.96 -8.98 14.70
CA ASP A 167 -16.33 -10.36 14.34
C ASP A 167 -15.11 -11.22 13.98
N LEU A 168 -14.13 -10.66 13.25
CA LEU A 168 -12.86 -11.33 12.98
C LEU A 168 -12.12 -11.69 14.28
N LEU A 169 -12.07 -10.75 15.23
CA LEU A 169 -11.43 -10.97 16.52
C LEU A 169 -12.21 -11.99 17.37
N HIS A 170 -13.54 -11.93 17.33
CA HIS A 170 -14.41 -12.90 17.99
C HIS A 170 -14.15 -14.31 17.49
N GLU A 171 -14.14 -14.53 16.17
CA GLU A 171 -13.87 -15.85 15.57
C GLU A 171 -12.51 -16.38 16.03
N GLN A 172 -11.50 -15.51 16.08
CA GLN A 172 -10.18 -15.90 16.53
C GLN A 172 -10.18 -16.29 18.02
N VAL A 173 -10.81 -15.52 18.91
CA VAL A 173 -10.88 -15.85 20.35
C VAL A 173 -11.64 -17.16 20.59
N ALA A 174 -12.73 -17.39 19.86
CA ALA A 174 -13.54 -18.59 19.97
C ALA A 174 -12.79 -19.89 19.61
N ARG A 175 -11.72 -19.81 18.80
CA ARG A 175 -10.87 -20.98 18.46
C ARG A 175 -9.95 -21.43 19.59
N PHE A 176 -9.76 -20.59 20.61
CA PHE A 176 -8.86 -20.83 21.75
C PHE A 176 -9.61 -20.86 23.09
N SER A 177 -10.94 -20.85 23.05
CA SER A 177 -11.83 -20.96 24.21
C SER A 177 -12.50 -22.32 24.20
#